data_AF-A0A071M568-F1
#
_entry.id   AF-A0A071M568-F1
#
_cell.length_a   1.000
_cell.length_b   1.000
_cell.length_c   1.000
_cell.angle_alpha   90.00
_cell.angle_beta   90.00
_cell.angle_gamma   90.00
#
_symmetry.space_group_name_H-M   'P 1'
#
loop_
_entity.id
_entity.type
_entity.pdbx_description
1 polymer ?
#
loop_
_entity_poly.entity_id
_entity_poly.type
_entity_poly.pdbx_seq_one_letter_code
_entity_poly.pdbx_strand_id
1 'polypeptide(L)'
;MIDGGMSLAQAQAELGKKIGTSPDNLFADFNAPGGDPAVKAASDQYIAIVASAKAIKHVWVIVLENKNASEVYGTTDATSHLDPYLKSLMPTGTYLANYYGTGHVSLDNYVAMMSGQPSTADTETDCFNLWSDISDAGNDLLNPKVLKAGTDANGHTGGGCVYPKRIKTFVNQLDDAKLTWKSYNGDMGRDLNRDGTNTCSFPVRSAKLAGRDPAKEKDITQAAQAGSASGDVKDDAYATRHNPFVYFHSITDDLAHCDATVVNLETNLENDLKSIDTTPNFSFITPNLCDDGHDGDGSGLPGKGCKTGLPGGLASIDVFLKKYIPVIQASPAYQEDGLIIVTTDEGGVNNLPSQVAISADGLTVTTLMPLKGDQCPGCNQQTGPNVMRPEAHTMTRLPINQAAALGMNAASIQARYPAAQNVALALSYIGVGGDQIGTLLLSPFIKGGKVDNTGYNHYSLLHSLEDNFGIGSYLGYADDPSLKPIFTSANIDGR
;
A
#
# COMPACT_ATOMS: atom_id res chain seq x y z
N MET A 1 -15.71 -39.11 -3.33
CA MET A 1 -14.58 -38.26 -2.88
C MET A 1 -14.75 -36.95 -3.58
N ILE A 2 -14.66 -35.85 -2.84
CA ILE A 2 -14.74 -34.51 -3.41
C ILE A 2 -13.31 -34.10 -3.77
N ASP A 3 -13.13 -33.27 -4.81
CA ASP A 3 -11.80 -32.85 -5.28
C ASP A 3 -10.97 -32.35 -4.09
N GLY A 4 -9.78 -32.93 -3.90
CA GLY A 4 -8.95 -32.76 -2.68
C GLY A 4 -8.83 -33.99 -1.76
N GLY A 5 -9.50 -35.11 -2.08
CA GLY A 5 -9.29 -36.39 -1.37
C GLY A 5 -10.03 -36.53 -0.03
N MET A 6 -10.82 -35.54 0.35
CA MET A 6 -11.68 -35.57 1.54
C MET A 6 -13.07 -36.17 1.21
N SER A 7 -13.65 -36.92 2.15
CA SER A 7 -15.05 -37.38 2.07
C SER A 7 -16.01 -36.29 2.54
N LEU A 8 -17.28 -36.31 2.07
CA LEU A 8 -18.30 -35.33 2.48
C LEU A 8 -18.48 -35.27 4.01
N ALA A 9 -18.42 -36.41 4.68
CA ALA A 9 -18.50 -36.49 6.14
C ALA A 9 -17.33 -35.79 6.84
N GLN A 10 -16.12 -35.88 6.29
CA GLN A 10 -14.94 -35.16 6.79
C GLN A 10 -15.07 -33.66 6.54
N ALA A 11 -15.58 -33.26 5.37
CA ALA A 11 -15.85 -31.86 5.03
C ALA A 11 -16.88 -31.22 5.98
N GLN A 12 -17.97 -31.93 6.28
CA GLN A 12 -18.98 -31.50 7.25
C GLN A 12 -18.39 -31.39 8.67
N ALA A 13 -17.52 -32.33 9.07
CA ALA A 13 -16.87 -32.26 10.38
C ALA A 13 -15.95 -31.02 10.51
N GLU A 14 -15.16 -30.71 9.48
CA GLU A 14 -14.30 -29.52 9.46
C GLU A 14 -15.09 -28.21 9.43
N LEU A 15 -16.12 -28.12 8.58
CA LEU A 15 -17.00 -26.97 8.58
C LEU A 15 -17.68 -26.78 9.95
N GLY A 16 -18.10 -27.88 10.58
CA GLY A 16 -18.72 -27.85 11.90
C GLY A 16 -17.81 -27.31 13.01
N LYS A 17 -16.50 -27.59 12.94
CA LYS A 17 -15.51 -26.98 13.83
C LYS A 17 -15.39 -25.47 13.57
N LYS A 18 -15.39 -25.04 12.31
CA LYS A 18 -15.27 -23.62 11.92
C LYS A 18 -16.47 -22.78 12.42
N ILE A 19 -17.68 -23.32 12.33
CA ILE A 19 -18.91 -22.59 12.65
C ILE A 19 -19.45 -22.85 14.07
N GLY A 20 -18.78 -23.72 14.85
CA GLY A 20 -19.18 -24.06 16.22
C GLY A 20 -20.52 -24.81 16.34
N THR A 21 -21.05 -25.37 15.25
CA THR A 21 -22.31 -26.14 15.20
C THR A 21 -22.26 -27.17 14.07
N SER A 22 -23.15 -28.16 14.06
CA SER A 22 -23.23 -29.11 12.94
C SER A 22 -23.69 -28.38 11.66
N PRO A 23 -23.01 -28.54 10.51
CA PRO A 23 -23.49 -27.99 9.24
C PRO A 23 -24.87 -28.51 8.84
N ASP A 24 -25.25 -29.70 9.33
CA ASP A 24 -26.58 -30.26 9.12
C ASP A 24 -27.68 -29.34 9.70
N ASN A 25 -27.36 -28.55 10.72
CA ASN A 25 -28.28 -27.54 11.27
C ASN A 25 -28.33 -26.26 10.42
N LEU A 26 -27.28 -25.96 9.66
CA LEU A 26 -27.19 -24.78 8.78
C LEU A 26 -27.97 -24.99 7.47
N PHE A 27 -28.02 -26.24 7.00
CA PHE A 27 -28.71 -26.64 5.76
C PHE A 27 -29.94 -27.53 6.00
N ALA A 28 -30.45 -27.58 7.23
CA ALA A 28 -31.56 -28.44 7.63
C ALA A 28 -32.80 -28.27 6.72
N ASP A 29 -33.09 -27.03 6.32
CA ASP A 29 -34.21 -26.68 5.44
C ASP A 29 -34.01 -27.17 4.00
N PHE A 30 -32.76 -27.30 3.53
CA PHE A 30 -32.41 -27.73 2.18
C PHE A 30 -32.24 -29.24 2.03
N ASN A 31 -31.85 -29.91 3.12
CA ASN A 31 -31.56 -31.35 3.17
C ASN A 31 -32.70 -32.19 3.77
N ALA A 32 -33.87 -31.60 4.01
CA ALA A 32 -35.05 -32.32 4.47
C ALA A 32 -35.44 -33.45 3.51
N PRO A 33 -35.94 -34.60 4.01
CA PRO A 33 -36.42 -35.69 3.15
C PRO A 33 -37.55 -35.20 2.24
N GLY A 34 -37.26 -35.09 0.93
CA GLY A 34 -38.14 -34.52 -0.09
C GLY A 34 -37.64 -33.22 -0.74
N GLY A 35 -36.49 -32.67 -0.31
CA GLY A 35 -35.86 -31.49 -0.91
C GLY A 35 -35.35 -31.70 -2.34
N ASP A 36 -35.18 -30.61 -3.08
CA ASP A 36 -34.71 -30.62 -4.47
C ASP A 36 -33.28 -31.20 -4.56
N PRO A 37 -33.06 -32.30 -5.32
CA PRO A 37 -31.74 -32.89 -5.50
C PRO A 37 -30.66 -31.91 -6.00
N ALA A 38 -31.04 -30.88 -6.76
CA ALA A 38 -30.12 -29.85 -7.25
C ALA A 38 -29.64 -28.92 -6.12
N VAL A 39 -30.52 -28.60 -5.16
CA VAL A 39 -30.20 -27.75 -4.01
C VAL A 39 -29.31 -28.51 -3.02
N LYS A 40 -29.59 -29.79 -2.80
CA LYS A 40 -28.70 -30.67 -2.03
C LYS A 40 -27.32 -30.78 -2.66
N ALA A 41 -27.25 -30.99 -3.98
CA ALA A 41 -25.97 -31.06 -4.69
C ALA A 41 -25.16 -29.75 -4.59
N ALA A 42 -25.83 -28.59 -4.71
CA ALA A 42 -25.19 -27.28 -4.54
C ALA A 42 -24.70 -27.05 -3.10
N SER A 43 -25.47 -27.47 -2.10
CA SER A 43 -25.07 -27.42 -0.69
C SER A 43 -23.87 -28.32 -0.40
N ASP A 44 -23.88 -29.58 -0.88
CA ASP A 44 -22.77 -30.52 -0.70
C ASP A 44 -21.49 -29.99 -1.39
N GLN A 45 -21.64 -29.36 -2.57
CA GLN A 45 -20.54 -28.72 -3.28
C GLN A 45 -20.02 -27.48 -2.53
N TYR A 46 -20.89 -26.66 -1.93
CA TYR A 46 -20.50 -25.51 -1.10
C TYR A 46 -19.74 -25.95 0.16
N ILE A 47 -20.26 -26.95 0.89
CA ILE A 47 -19.59 -27.54 2.06
C ILE A 47 -18.21 -28.07 1.67
N ALA A 48 -18.11 -28.74 0.52
CA ALA A 48 -16.84 -29.24 0.04
C ALA A 48 -15.84 -28.12 -0.23
N ILE A 49 -16.24 -27.06 -0.94
CA ILE A 49 -15.37 -25.91 -1.22
C ILE A 49 -14.90 -25.25 0.07
N VAL A 50 -15.79 -25.03 1.04
CA VAL A 50 -15.46 -24.33 2.30
C VAL A 50 -14.59 -25.19 3.24
N ALA A 51 -14.74 -26.52 3.17
CA ALA A 51 -13.97 -27.45 3.97
C ALA A 51 -12.66 -27.91 3.31
N SER A 52 -12.60 -27.97 1.98
CA SER A 52 -11.40 -28.33 1.20
C SER A 52 -10.50 -27.14 0.93
N ALA A 53 -11.05 -25.91 0.90
CA ALA A 53 -10.22 -24.71 0.89
C ALA A 53 -9.41 -24.67 2.19
N LYS A 54 -8.11 -24.97 2.08
CA LYS A 54 -7.13 -24.47 3.04
C LYS A 54 -7.29 -22.96 3.05
N ALA A 55 -7.87 -22.44 4.13
CA ALA A 55 -7.96 -21.00 4.34
C ALA A 55 -6.54 -20.47 4.40
N ILE A 56 -6.22 -19.47 3.56
CA ILE A 56 -4.94 -18.79 3.60
C ILE A 56 -4.87 -18.09 4.96
N LYS A 57 -3.89 -18.44 5.81
CA LYS A 57 -3.75 -17.86 7.16
C LYS A 57 -2.52 -16.98 7.33
N HIS A 58 -1.61 -17.04 6.36
CA HIS A 58 -0.40 -16.21 6.33
C HIS A 58 -0.35 -15.46 5.00
N VAL A 59 -0.45 -14.13 5.07
CA VAL A 59 -0.44 -13.26 3.89
C VAL A 59 0.73 -12.29 3.98
N TRP A 60 1.53 -12.24 2.93
CA TRP A 60 2.59 -11.25 2.74
C TRP A 60 2.19 -10.31 1.62
N VAL A 61 2.01 -9.04 1.92
CA VAL A 61 1.81 -7.97 0.93
C VAL A 61 3.13 -7.24 0.78
N ILE A 62 3.74 -7.34 -0.41
CA ILE A 62 4.95 -6.61 -0.80
C ILE A 62 4.49 -5.48 -1.73
N VAL A 63 4.73 -4.23 -1.32
CA VAL A 63 4.35 -3.05 -2.11
C VAL A 63 5.61 -2.35 -2.62
N LEU A 64 5.75 -2.31 -3.94
CA LEU A 64 6.78 -1.58 -4.69
C LEU A 64 6.30 -0.16 -5.02
N GLU A 65 7.17 0.71 -5.53
CA GLU A 65 6.83 2.13 -5.80
C GLU A 65 6.77 2.45 -7.30
N ASN A 66 5.73 3.19 -7.71
CA ASN A 66 5.67 4.00 -8.94
C ASN A 66 6.02 3.24 -10.23
N LYS A 67 5.19 2.26 -10.60
CA LYS A 67 5.37 1.45 -11.81
C LYS A 67 4.07 1.13 -12.51
N ASN A 68 4.02 1.44 -13.80
CA ASN A 68 2.93 0.97 -14.64
C ASN A 68 3.03 -0.54 -14.88
N ALA A 69 1.89 -1.20 -15.05
CA ALA A 69 1.82 -2.62 -15.39
C ALA A 69 2.65 -2.98 -16.64
N SER A 70 2.73 -2.05 -17.60
CA SER A 70 3.53 -2.22 -18.82
C SER A 70 5.04 -2.22 -18.58
N GLU A 71 5.51 -1.51 -17.55
CA GLU A 71 6.92 -1.46 -17.18
C GLU A 71 7.33 -2.75 -16.46
N VAL A 72 6.53 -3.20 -15.49
CA VAL A 72 6.86 -4.35 -14.63
C VAL A 72 6.58 -5.67 -15.35
N TYR A 73 5.37 -5.82 -15.90
CA TYR A 73 4.88 -7.10 -16.42
C TYR A 73 4.83 -7.15 -17.95
N GLY A 74 5.03 -6.02 -18.64
CA GLY A 74 5.02 -5.95 -20.10
C GLY A 74 6.28 -6.51 -20.76
N THR A 75 6.27 -6.58 -22.09
CA THR A 75 7.39 -7.10 -22.90
C THR A 75 7.99 -6.08 -23.86
N THR A 76 7.35 -4.92 -24.01
CA THR A 76 7.71 -3.90 -25.00
C THR A 76 8.32 -2.65 -24.40
N ASP A 77 8.14 -2.41 -23.10
CA ASP A 77 8.73 -1.26 -22.43
C ASP A 77 10.25 -1.41 -22.32
N ALA A 78 10.97 -0.30 -22.49
CA ALA A 78 12.42 -0.24 -22.49
C ALA A 78 13.03 -0.74 -21.17
N THR A 79 12.35 -0.52 -20.04
CA THR A 79 12.83 -0.90 -18.70
C THR A 79 12.41 -2.30 -18.31
N SER A 80 11.40 -2.88 -18.97
CA SER A 80 10.78 -4.13 -18.53
C SER A 80 11.71 -5.33 -18.42
N HIS A 81 12.84 -5.32 -19.12
CA HIS A 81 13.83 -6.41 -19.06
C HIS A 81 14.70 -6.39 -17.79
N LEU A 82 14.60 -5.33 -16.97
CA LEU A 82 15.44 -5.11 -15.80
C LEU A 82 14.96 -5.87 -14.55
N ASP A 83 13.74 -6.42 -14.56
CA ASP A 83 13.22 -7.33 -13.52
C ASP A 83 12.89 -8.74 -14.09
N PRO A 84 13.91 -9.52 -14.48
CA PRO A 84 13.71 -10.88 -14.97
C PRO A 84 13.16 -11.84 -13.92
N TYR A 85 13.41 -11.61 -12.63
CA TYR A 85 12.97 -12.51 -11.56
C TYR A 85 11.46 -12.46 -11.37
N LEU A 86 10.85 -11.28 -11.24
CA LEU A 86 9.40 -11.18 -11.12
C LEU A 86 8.69 -11.77 -12.34
N LYS A 87 9.22 -11.54 -13.54
CA LYS A 87 8.74 -12.16 -14.77
C LYS A 87 8.81 -13.68 -14.74
N SER A 88 9.85 -14.25 -14.14
CA SER A 88 9.97 -15.70 -13.97
C SER A 88 8.93 -16.30 -13.02
N LEU A 89 8.32 -15.49 -12.15
CA LEU A 89 7.27 -15.90 -11.21
C LEU A 89 5.87 -15.90 -11.84
N MET A 90 5.63 -15.09 -12.89
CA MET A 90 4.31 -14.99 -13.52
C MET A 90 3.72 -16.35 -13.96
N PRO A 91 4.49 -17.29 -14.56
CA PRO A 91 3.97 -18.62 -14.90
C PRO A 91 3.59 -19.49 -13.70
N THR A 92 4.03 -19.13 -12.50
CA THR A 92 3.77 -19.88 -11.26
C THR A 92 2.64 -19.27 -10.42
N GLY A 93 2.24 -18.04 -10.73
CA GLY A 93 1.23 -17.29 -9.99
C GLY A 93 -0.03 -16.96 -10.77
N THR A 94 -0.87 -16.11 -10.18
CA THR A 94 -1.98 -15.45 -10.87
C THR A 94 -1.67 -13.97 -11.03
N TYR A 95 -1.60 -13.49 -12.27
CA TYR A 95 -1.39 -12.09 -12.60
C TYR A 95 -2.73 -11.36 -12.75
N LEU A 96 -2.98 -10.37 -11.89
CA LEU A 96 -4.11 -9.46 -11.96
C LEU A 96 -3.73 -8.29 -12.87
N ALA A 97 -4.11 -8.36 -14.14
CA ALA A 97 -3.66 -7.40 -15.14
C ALA A 97 -4.30 -6.02 -14.96
N ASN A 98 -5.57 -5.98 -14.56
CA ASN A 98 -6.36 -4.76 -14.43
C ASN A 98 -6.45 -4.30 -12.96
N TYR A 99 -5.30 -4.25 -12.28
CA TYR A 99 -5.18 -3.67 -10.95
C TYR A 99 -4.73 -2.21 -11.07
N TYR A 100 -5.37 -1.30 -10.32
CA TYR A 100 -5.15 0.15 -10.38
C TYR A 100 -4.85 0.74 -9.01
N GLY A 101 -4.02 1.79 -9.00
CA GLY A 101 -3.86 2.65 -7.83
C GLY A 101 -5.15 3.42 -7.49
N THR A 102 -5.28 3.82 -6.24
CA THR A 102 -6.40 4.66 -5.75
C THR A 102 -6.10 6.15 -5.66
N GLY A 103 -4.81 6.48 -5.69
CA GLY A 103 -4.23 7.82 -5.66
C GLY A 103 -2.98 7.85 -6.53
N HIS A 104 -2.33 9.01 -6.62
CA HIS A 104 -1.27 9.24 -7.62
C HIS A 104 0.08 9.61 -7.00
N VAL A 105 0.19 9.41 -5.69
CA VAL A 105 1.43 9.44 -4.93
C VAL A 105 1.43 8.25 -3.98
N SER A 106 2.54 7.96 -3.33
CA SER A 106 2.63 6.75 -2.51
C SER A 106 1.64 6.75 -1.34
N LEU A 107 1.69 7.78 -0.49
CA LEU A 107 1.07 7.74 0.84
C LEU A 107 -0.45 7.47 0.81
N ASP A 108 -1.17 8.11 -0.12
CA ASP A 108 -2.62 7.92 -0.19
C ASP A 108 -3.01 6.50 -0.63
N ASN A 109 -2.22 5.85 -1.48
CA ASN A 109 -2.37 4.44 -1.82
C ASN A 109 -2.10 3.51 -0.62
N TYR A 110 -1.03 3.74 0.14
CA TYR A 110 -0.73 2.96 1.35
C TYR A 110 -1.84 3.11 2.41
N VAL A 111 -2.35 4.32 2.61
CA VAL A 111 -3.49 4.59 3.49
C VAL A 111 -4.76 3.88 3.01
N ALA A 112 -5.08 3.97 1.72
CA ALA A 112 -6.25 3.31 1.14
C ALA A 112 -6.19 1.79 1.29
N MET A 113 -5.03 1.18 1.00
CA MET A 113 -4.79 -0.26 1.14
C MET A 113 -5.10 -0.76 2.55
N MET A 114 -4.69 -0.03 3.58
CA MET A 114 -4.73 -0.54 4.96
C MET A 114 -5.86 0.03 5.81
N SER A 115 -6.62 1.02 5.35
CA SER A 115 -7.68 1.64 6.14
C SER A 115 -9.00 1.89 5.40
N GLY A 116 -8.99 1.76 4.07
CA GLY A 116 -10.13 2.12 3.22
C GLY A 116 -10.43 3.62 3.22
N GLN A 117 -9.61 4.46 3.86
CA GLN A 117 -9.77 5.91 3.83
C GLN A 117 -9.27 6.45 2.47
N PRO A 118 -10.01 7.39 1.85
CA PRO A 118 -9.50 8.17 0.74
C PRO A 118 -8.47 9.20 1.21
N SER A 119 -7.81 9.85 0.26
CA SER A 119 -6.85 10.90 0.55
C SER A 119 -7.46 12.10 1.28
N THR A 120 -6.59 12.84 1.94
CA THR A 120 -6.72 14.25 2.32
C THR A 120 -5.86 15.10 1.39
N ALA A 121 -6.00 16.43 1.48
CA ALA A 121 -5.16 17.36 0.73
C ALA A 121 -3.65 17.20 1.02
N ASP A 122 -3.27 16.80 2.24
CA ASP A 122 -1.86 16.63 2.59
C ASP A 122 -1.35 15.22 2.25
N THR A 123 -2.15 14.17 2.43
CA THR A 123 -1.71 12.80 2.13
C THR A 123 -1.50 12.58 0.64
N GLU A 124 -2.26 13.25 -0.23
CA GLU A 124 -1.99 13.17 -1.68
C GLU A 124 -0.74 13.94 -2.10
N THR A 125 -0.08 14.67 -1.18
CA THR A 125 1.25 15.25 -1.40
C THR A 125 2.36 14.51 -0.66
N ASP A 126 2.11 13.27 -0.23
CA ASP A 126 2.98 12.48 0.65
C ASP A 126 3.32 13.17 1.98
N CYS A 127 2.52 14.15 2.40
CA CYS A 127 2.78 14.95 3.60
C CYS A 127 4.13 15.68 3.57
N PHE A 128 4.57 16.10 2.39
CA PHE A 128 5.90 16.69 2.16
C PHE A 128 6.17 17.96 2.97
N ASN A 129 5.13 18.79 3.18
CA ASN A 129 5.29 20.13 3.74
C ASN A 129 5.23 20.19 5.26
N LEU A 130 4.36 19.39 5.86
CA LEU A 130 4.03 19.43 7.27
C LEU A 130 3.52 18.07 7.73
N TRP A 131 4.08 17.56 8.82
CA TRP A 131 3.48 16.44 9.55
C TRP A 131 2.48 16.99 10.56
N SER A 132 1.18 16.75 10.37
CA SER A 132 0.14 17.26 11.26
C SER A 132 -1.01 16.28 11.46
N ASP A 133 -1.71 16.43 12.58
CA ASP A 133 -2.92 15.65 12.84
C ASP A 133 -4.08 16.18 11.99
N ILE A 134 -4.91 15.26 11.50
CA ILE A 134 -6.15 15.62 10.82
C ILE A 134 -7.10 16.25 11.84
N SER A 135 -7.57 17.46 11.54
CA SER A 135 -8.67 18.06 12.29
C SER A 135 -9.94 17.23 12.05
N ASP A 136 -10.39 16.47 13.05
CA ASP A 136 -11.53 15.58 12.92
C ASP A 136 -12.87 16.34 12.84
N ALA A 137 -13.54 16.30 11.67
CA ALA A 137 -14.87 16.89 11.47
C ALA A 137 -15.99 15.83 11.41
N GLY A 138 -15.74 14.65 11.97
CA GLY A 138 -16.68 13.53 11.97
C GLY A 138 -16.55 12.67 10.73
N ASN A 139 -17.65 12.02 10.35
CA ASN A 139 -17.66 11.07 9.24
C ASN A 139 -18.35 11.68 8.03
N ASP A 140 -18.02 11.18 6.85
CA ASP A 140 -18.73 11.56 5.64
C ASP A 140 -20.21 11.15 5.68
N LEU A 141 -21.06 11.96 5.04
CA LEU A 141 -22.50 11.74 5.00
C LEU A 141 -22.89 10.60 4.05
N LEU A 142 -22.13 10.38 2.97
CA LEU A 142 -22.40 9.34 1.98
C LEU A 142 -21.78 8.00 2.38
N ASN A 143 -20.59 8.04 3.00
CA ASN A 143 -19.97 6.87 3.61
C ASN A 143 -19.56 7.16 5.07
N PRO A 144 -20.36 6.75 6.07
CA PRO A 144 -20.06 7.02 7.48
C PRO A 144 -18.85 6.23 8.01
N LYS A 145 -18.19 5.39 7.20
CA LYS A 145 -16.92 4.73 7.53
C LYS A 145 -15.70 5.55 7.11
N VAL A 146 -15.89 6.64 6.38
CA VAL A 146 -14.83 7.54 5.92
C VAL A 146 -14.76 8.80 6.77
N LEU A 147 -13.55 9.19 7.14
CA LEU A 147 -13.24 10.42 7.86
C LEU A 147 -13.50 11.63 6.97
N LYS A 148 -14.21 12.61 7.53
CA LYS A 148 -14.23 13.96 7.01
C LYS A 148 -13.23 14.82 7.78
N ALA A 149 -12.24 15.33 7.08
CA ALA A 149 -11.29 16.31 7.60
C ALA A 149 -11.96 17.69 7.70
N GLY A 150 -11.65 18.37 8.79
CA GLY A 150 -12.10 19.72 9.09
C GLY A 150 -11.15 20.77 8.55
N THR A 151 -11.22 21.95 9.17
CA THR A 151 -10.32 23.06 8.90
C THR A 151 -9.38 23.23 10.07
N ASP A 152 -8.07 23.20 9.81
CA ASP A 152 -7.06 23.42 10.85
C ASP A 152 -7.09 24.86 11.40
N ALA A 153 -6.28 25.14 12.43
CA ALA A 153 -6.19 26.46 13.05
C ALA A 153 -5.67 27.57 12.10
N ASN A 154 -5.08 27.19 10.95
CA ASN A 154 -4.55 28.10 9.94
C ASN A 154 -5.51 28.30 8.75
N GLY A 155 -6.69 27.65 8.77
CA GLY A 155 -7.66 27.73 7.67
C GLY A 155 -7.45 26.68 6.57
N HIS A 156 -6.53 25.72 6.73
CA HIS A 156 -6.33 24.60 5.83
C HIS A 156 -7.48 23.61 5.99
N THR A 157 -8.38 23.55 5.00
CA THR A 157 -9.55 22.65 5.00
C THR A 157 -9.23 21.36 4.27
N GLY A 158 -9.66 20.22 4.83
CA GLY A 158 -9.52 18.92 4.17
C GLY A 158 -8.12 18.29 4.30
N GLY A 159 -7.23 18.88 5.12
CA GLY A 159 -5.84 18.45 5.27
C GLY A 159 -5.55 17.67 6.56
N GLY A 160 -4.26 17.50 6.82
CA GLY A 160 -3.66 16.69 7.88
C GLY A 160 -3.16 15.34 7.37
N CYS A 161 -2.18 14.80 8.08
CA CYS A 161 -1.50 13.54 7.74
C CYS A 161 -1.92 12.39 8.65
N VAL A 162 -2.03 12.67 9.96
CA VAL A 162 -2.24 11.64 10.97
C VAL A 162 -3.71 11.52 11.33
N TYR A 163 -4.25 10.33 11.09
CA TYR A 163 -5.63 9.97 11.38
C TYR A 163 -5.85 9.80 12.89
N PRO A 164 -6.97 10.32 13.43
CA PRO A 164 -7.29 10.24 14.84
C PRO A 164 -7.59 8.81 15.28
N LYS A 165 -7.42 8.53 16.58
CA LYS A 165 -7.46 7.18 17.18
C LYS A 165 -8.70 6.33 16.88
N ARG A 166 -9.84 6.98 16.58
CA ARG A 166 -11.10 6.30 16.25
C ARG A 166 -11.10 5.70 14.85
N ILE A 167 -10.28 6.22 13.93
CA ILE A 167 -10.12 5.65 12.60
C ILE A 167 -9.20 4.45 12.72
N LYS A 168 -9.68 3.31 12.23
CA LYS A 168 -9.02 2.02 12.35
C LYS A 168 -8.45 1.59 11.01
N THR A 169 -7.41 0.79 11.08
CA THR A 169 -6.81 0.09 9.95
C THR A 169 -7.12 -1.40 10.02
N PHE A 170 -6.80 -2.13 8.96
CA PHE A 170 -6.93 -3.57 8.88
C PHE A 170 -6.25 -4.28 10.05
N VAL A 171 -5.07 -3.80 10.45
CA VAL A 171 -4.32 -4.41 11.55
C VAL A 171 -4.99 -4.22 12.92
N ASN A 172 -5.81 -3.19 13.09
CA ASN A 172 -6.65 -3.09 14.29
C ASN A 172 -7.75 -4.17 14.29
N GLN A 173 -8.32 -4.52 13.13
CA GLN A 173 -9.28 -5.63 13.04
C GLN A 173 -8.60 -6.97 13.33
N LEU A 174 -7.35 -7.15 12.92
CA LEU A 174 -6.54 -8.33 13.27
C LEU A 174 -6.28 -8.40 14.78
N ASP A 175 -5.89 -7.29 15.41
CA ASP A 175 -5.70 -7.21 16.87
C ASP A 175 -6.98 -7.61 17.64
N ASP A 176 -8.15 -7.16 17.16
CA ASP A 176 -9.45 -7.50 17.72
C ASP A 176 -9.77 -8.99 17.53
N ALA A 177 -9.45 -9.55 16.36
CA ALA A 177 -9.58 -10.97 16.03
C ALA A 177 -8.49 -11.87 16.67
N LYS A 178 -7.52 -11.29 17.39
CA LYS A 178 -6.36 -11.99 17.98
C LYS A 178 -5.48 -12.68 16.94
N LEU A 179 -5.40 -12.08 15.75
CA LEU A 179 -4.49 -12.47 14.69
C LEU A 179 -3.24 -11.60 14.75
N THR A 180 -2.09 -12.23 14.51
CA THR A 180 -0.79 -11.56 14.61
C THR A 180 -0.47 -10.83 13.32
N TRP A 181 0.20 -9.68 13.42
CA TRP A 181 0.62 -8.93 12.25
C TRP A 181 1.95 -8.23 12.51
N LYS A 182 2.70 -7.99 11.44
CA LYS A 182 3.83 -7.06 11.45
C LYS A 182 3.96 -6.30 10.14
N SER A 183 4.49 -5.09 10.24
CA SER A 183 5.00 -4.30 9.13
C SER A 183 6.53 -4.35 9.15
N TYR A 184 7.13 -4.71 8.02
CA TYR A 184 8.55 -4.82 7.81
C TYR A 184 9.01 -3.75 6.82
N ASN A 185 9.77 -2.78 7.32
CA ASN A 185 10.10 -1.56 6.61
C ASN A 185 11.60 -1.53 6.31
N GLY A 186 11.95 -1.46 5.02
CA GLY A 186 13.34 -1.42 4.58
C GLY A 186 14.11 -0.24 5.15
N ASP A 187 15.33 -0.50 5.61
CA ASP A 187 16.26 0.49 6.20
C ASP A 187 15.77 1.24 7.45
N MET A 188 14.58 0.97 7.99
CA MET A 188 14.07 1.67 9.17
C MET A 188 15.07 1.61 10.34
N GLY A 189 15.48 2.78 10.83
CA GLY A 189 16.43 2.94 11.94
C GLY A 189 17.88 2.63 11.60
N ARG A 190 18.23 2.57 10.31
CA ARG A 190 19.62 2.40 9.88
C ARG A 190 20.49 3.56 10.36
N ASP A 191 20.00 4.79 10.23
CA ASP A 191 20.53 5.98 10.91
C ASP A 191 19.60 6.46 12.04
N LEU A 192 19.93 6.09 13.28
CA LEU A 192 19.18 6.52 14.46
C LEU A 192 19.21 8.05 14.70
N ASN A 193 20.14 8.80 14.09
CA ASN A 193 20.10 10.26 14.18
C ASN A 193 18.99 10.85 13.32
N ARG A 194 18.63 10.18 12.21
CA ARG A 194 17.54 10.56 11.31
C ARG A 194 16.22 9.99 11.82
N ASP A 195 16.20 8.70 12.09
CA ASP A 195 14.98 7.94 12.36
C ASP A 195 14.61 7.92 13.85
N GLY A 196 15.57 8.15 14.75
CA GLY A 196 15.38 8.16 16.21
C GLY A 196 15.24 6.76 16.85
N THR A 197 14.69 5.79 16.13
CA THR A 197 14.41 4.43 16.62
C THR A 197 14.50 3.41 15.48
N ASN A 198 14.70 2.13 15.81
CA ASN A 198 14.74 1.00 14.86
C ASN A 198 13.39 0.28 14.69
N THR A 199 12.37 0.72 15.41
CA THR A 199 11.00 0.26 15.33
C THR A 199 10.06 1.44 15.43
N CYS A 200 8.93 1.39 14.73
CA CYS A 200 7.88 2.40 14.76
C CYS A 200 8.47 3.84 14.69
N SER A 201 9.32 4.06 13.68
CA SER A 201 9.91 5.36 13.36
C SER A 201 8.89 6.25 12.65
N PHE A 202 8.72 7.48 13.12
CA PHE A 202 7.89 8.50 12.48
C PHE A 202 8.25 9.90 12.99
N PRO A 203 8.01 10.98 12.21
CA PRO A 203 8.64 12.28 12.42
C PRO A 203 8.47 12.85 13.83
N VAL A 204 7.24 12.90 14.36
CA VAL A 204 6.96 13.43 15.71
C VAL A 204 7.70 12.66 16.81
N ARG A 205 7.83 11.34 16.67
CA ARG A 205 8.58 10.51 17.63
C ARG A 205 10.07 10.76 17.51
N SER A 206 10.61 10.77 16.30
CA SER A 206 12.03 11.02 16.02
C SER A 206 12.44 12.40 16.53
N ALA A 207 11.61 13.43 16.31
CA ALA A 207 11.80 14.76 16.85
C ALA A 207 11.86 14.77 18.38
N LYS A 208 10.89 14.12 19.05
CA LYS A 208 10.84 14.03 20.51
C LYS A 208 12.09 13.34 21.09
N LEU A 209 12.52 12.24 20.50
CA LEU A 209 13.74 11.52 20.90
C LEU A 209 15.00 12.36 20.72
N ALA A 210 15.04 13.21 19.69
CA ALA A 210 16.10 14.17 19.43
C ALA A 210 16.00 15.49 20.24
N GLY A 211 14.98 15.64 21.11
CA GLY A 211 14.75 16.87 21.88
C GLY A 211 14.28 18.06 21.03
N ARG A 212 13.72 17.81 19.84
CA ARG A 212 13.16 18.81 18.92
C ARG A 212 11.65 18.98 19.17
N ASP A 213 11.10 20.13 18.78
CA ASP A 213 9.68 20.48 18.92
C ASP A 213 8.83 19.69 17.90
N PRO A 214 8.00 18.71 18.33
CA PRO A 214 7.27 17.88 17.38
C PRO A 214 6.17 18.64 16.62
N ALA A 215 5.70 19.79 17.13
CA ALA A 215 4.67 20.59 16.47
C ALA A 215 5.18 21.34 15.22
N LYS A 216 6.49 21.30 14.97
CA LYS A 216 7.15 21.94 13.81
C LYS A 216 7.78 20.93 12.86
N GLU A 217 7.51 19.65 13.06
CA GLU A 217 8.22 18.60 12.36
C GLU A 217 7.70 18.39 10.92
N LYS A 218 8.64 18.06 10.04
CA LYS A 218 8.37 17.59 8.69
C LYS A 218 8.89 16.18 8.56
N ASP A 219 8.32 15.44 7.63
CA ASP A 219 8.93 14.16 7.27
C ASP A 219 10.25 14.41 6.52
N ILE A 220 11.36 14.12 7.18
CA ILE A 220 12.71 14.21 6.59
C ILE A 220 13.09 12.94 5.81
N THR A 221 12.22 11.94 5.80
CA THR A 221 12.46 10.64 5.17
C THR A 221 11.99 10.57 3.72
N GLN A 222 11.53 11.70 3.17
CA GLN A 222 11.03 11.84 1.79
C GLN A 222 12.06 11.54 0.70
N ALA A 223 13.35 11.50 1.04
CA ALA A 223 14.42 11.11 0.13
C ALA A 223 15.48 10.27 0.86
N ALA A 224 16.17 9.42 0.09
CA ALA A 224 17.31 8.67 0.60
C ALA A 224 18.43 9.62 1.08
N GLN A 225 19.17 9.16 2.07
CA GLN A 225 20.33 9.81 2.67
C GLN A 225 21.59 9.05 2.26
N ALA A 226 22.62 9.77 1.80
CA ALA A 226 23.93 9.20 1.58
C ALA A 226 24.74 9.21 2.88
N GLY A 227 25.55 8.19 3.10
CA GLY A 227 26.49 8.18 4.22
C GLY A 227 27.58 9.24 4.08
N SER A 228 28.06 9.77 5.21
CA SER A 228 29.19 10.70 5.23
C SER A 228 30.52 9.96 5.21
N ALA A 229 31.58 10.62 4.73
CA ALA A 229 32.94 10.09 4.78
C ALA A 229 33.46 9.90 6.22
N SER A 230 32.93 10.67 7.19
CA SER A 230 33.23 10.55 8.61
C SER A 230 32.51 9.38 9.29
N GLY A 231 31.47 8.82 8.67
CA GLY A 231 30.66 7.72 9.22
C GLY A 231 29.70 8.11 10.34
N ASP A 232 29.59 9.40 10.66
CA ASP A 232 28.63 9.96 11.62
C ASP A 232 27.20 10.04 11.07
N VAL A 233 27.08 10.11 9.74
CA VAL A 233 25.83 10.01 8.99
C VAL A 233 25.86 8.68 8.26
N LYS A 234 24.88 7.83 8.51
CA LYS A 234 24.77 6.55 7.79
C LYS A 234 23.96 6.75 6.53
N ASP A 235 24.21 5.90 5.53
CA ASP A 235 23.28 5.81 4.42
C ASP A 235 21.96 5.22 4.92
N ASP A 236 20.85 5.78 4.50
CA ASP A 236 19.52 5.40 4.98
C ASP A 236 18.48 5.73 3.90
N ALA A 237 17.70 4.74 3.52
CA ALA A 237 16.64 4.86 2.53
C ALA A 237 15.25 4.52 3.10
N TYR A 238 15.05 4.53 4.42
CA TYR A 238 13.71 4.41 4.98
C TYR A 238 12.84 5.59 4.54
N ALA A 239 11.57 5.31 4.21
CA ALA A 239 10.56 6.30 3.86
C ALA A 239 9.30 6.09 4.71
N THR A 240 8.94 7.11 5.49
CA THR A 240 7.75 7.10 6.33
C THR A 240 6.48 6.98 5.48
N ARG A 241 6.42 7.65 4.31
CA ARG A 241 5.27 7.57 3.38
C ARG A 241 4.92 6.16 2.89
N HIS A 242 5.85 5.20 2.95
CA HIS A 242 5.58 3.79 2.59
C HIS A 242 5.08 2.96 3.79
N ASN A 243 5.03 3.54 4.99
CA ASN A 243 4.56 2.89 6.20
C ASN A 243 3.19 3.46 6.61
N PRO A 244 2.06 2.87 6.18
CA PRO A 244 0.74 3.44 6.47
C PRO A 244 0.42 3.47 7.97
N PHE A 245 0.99 2.55 8.76
CA PHE A 245 0.59 2.33 10.14
C PHE A 245 0.95 3.49 11.08
N VAL A 246 2.03 4.22 10.78
CA VAL A 246 2.47 5.35 11.60
C VAL A 246 1.67 6.64 11.36
N TYR A 247 0.76 6.63 10.40
CA TYR A 247 -0.20 7.72 10.17
C TYR A 247 -1.51 7.56 10.96
N PHE A 248 -1.59 6.62 11.91
CA PHE A 248 -2.81 6.41 12.69
C PHE A 248 -2.51 6.40 14.19
N HIS A 249 -3.17 7.30 14.94
CA HIS A 249 -3.15 7.30 16.41
C HIS A 249 -3.74 6.02 17.02
N SER A 250 -4.50 5.23 16.24
CA SER A 250 -4.94 3.89 16.68
C SER A 250 -3.78 2.93 16.90
N ILE A 251 -2.59 3.25 16.38
CA ILE A 251 -1.36 2.47 16.48
C ILE A 251 -0.29 3.26 17.25
N THR A 252 0.00 4.50 16.84
CA THR A 252 1.15 5.27 17.37
C THR A 252 0.97 5.79 18.80
N ASP A 253 -0.25 5.82 19.33
CA ASP A 253 -0.48 6.19 20.74
C ASP A 253 -0.08 5.07 21.73
N ASP A 254 -0.01 3.82 21.26
CA ASP A 254 0.55 2.68 22.01
C ASP A 254 1.91 2.31 21.43
N LEU A 255 2.94 3.05 21.87
CA LEU A 255 4.31 2.86 21.38
C LEU A 255 4.85 1.45 21.65
N ALA A 256 4.43 0.78 22.71
CA ALA A 256 4.92 -0.57 23.01
C ALA A 256 4.37 -1.60 22.00
N HIS A 257 3.07 -1.50 21.67
CA HIS A 257 2.49 -2.31 20.61
C HIS A 257 3.08 -1.96 19.25
N CYS A 258 3.23 -0.67 18.95
CA CYS A 258 3.81 -0.20 17.69
C CYS A 258 5.27 -0.68 17.52
N ASP A 259 6.09 -0.65 18.58
CA ASP A 259 7.47 -1.15 18.54
C ASP A 259 7.54 -2.66 18.28
N ALA A 260 6.53 -3.42 18.73
CA ALA A 260 6.49 -4.87 18.54
C ALA A 260 6.02 -5.27 17.13
N THR A 261 5.26 -4.42 16.45
CA THR A 261 4.58 -4.75 15.18
C THR A 261 5.10 -3.98 13.97
N VAL A 262 5.60 -2.76 14.14
CA VAL A 262 6.18 -1.93 13.06
C VAL A 262 7.70 -1.94 13.18
N VAL A 263 8.36 -2.75 12.37
CA VAL A 263 9.76 -3.14 12.58
C VAL A 263 10.61 -2.94 11.32
N ASN A 264 11.93 -2.89 11.54
CA ASN A 264 12.93 -2.94 10.47
C ASN A 264 12.88 -4.29 9.73
N LEU A 265 12.83 -4.27 8.41
CA LEU A 265 12.72 -5.47 7.56
C LEU A 265 13.92 -6.40 7.72
N GLU A 266 15.13 -5.88 7.56
CA GLU A 266 16.37 -6.65 7.43
C GLU A 266 16.71 -7.43 8.70
N THR A 267 16.34 -6.91 9.86
CA THR A 267 16.66 -7.50 11.17
C THR A 267 15.56 -8.41 11.74
N ASN A 268 14.34 -8.37 11.18
CA ASN A 268 13.19 -9.07 11.77
C ASN A 268 12.61 -10.19 10.89
N LEU A 269 12.41 -9.97 9.59
CA LEU A 269 11.59 -10.88 8.76
C LEU A 269 12.11 -12.32 8.77
N GLU A 270 13.40 -12.53 8.49
CA GLU A 270 14.00 -13.88 8.47
C GLU A 270 13.94 -14.58 9.83
N ASN A 271 13.93 -13.83 10.93
CA ASN A 271 13.81 -14.40 12.27
C ASN A 271 12.38 -14.89 12.53
N ASP A 272 11.37 -14.11 12.12
CA ASP A 272 9.96 -14.47 12.30
C ASP A 272 9.56 -15.66 11.42
N LEU A 273 10.15 -15.79 10.22
CA LEU A 273 9.86 -16.88 9.27
C LEU A 273 10.38 -18.27 9.69
N LYS A 274 11.12 -18.38 10.81
CA LYS A 274 11.74 -19.64 11.26
C LYS A 274 10.73 -20.73 11.66
N SER A 275 9.52 -20.35 12.04
CA SER A 275 8.46 -21.28 12.44
C SER A 275 7.08 -20.67 12.18
N ILE A 276 6.04 -21.51 12.12
CA ILE A 276 4.65 -21.05 12.02
C ILE A 276 4.30 -20.13 13.21
N ASP A 277 4.66 -20.53 14.44
CA ASP A 277 4.32 -19.78 15.66
C ASP A 277 4.93 -18.37 15.73
N THR A 278 6.06 -18.15 15.05
CA THR A 278 6.74 -16.84 14.99
C THR A 278 6.37 -16.03 13.76
N THR A 279 5.77 -16.66 12.75
CA THR A 279 5.36 -15.97 11.52
C THR A 279 4.03 -15.28 11.76
N PRO A 280 3.92 -13.96 11.52
CA PRO A 280 2.64 -13.29 11.70
C PRO A 280 1.63 -13.72 10.64
N ASN A 281 0.34 -13.74 11.01
CA ASN A 281 -0.76 -14.00 10.07
C ASN A 281 -0.77 -13.00 8.91
N PHE A 282 -0.42 -11.74 9.18
CA PHE A 282 -0.31 -10.70 8.16
C PHE A 282 1.05 -10.01 8.22
N SER A 283 1.74 -9.97 7.08
CA SER A 283 3.00 -9.27 6.90
C SER A 283 2.85 -8.20 5.83
N PHE A 284 3.07 -6.94 6.18
CA PHE A 284 3.17 -5.85 5.22
C PHE A 284 4.64 -5.48 5.00
N ILE A 285 5.16 -5.61 3.79
CA ILE A 285 6.57 -5.44 3.48
C ILE A 285 6.73 -4.29 2.51
N THR A 286 7.57 -3.33 2.88
CA THR A 286 7.98 -2.24 1.98
C THR A 286 9.50 -2.22 1.83
N PRO A 287 10.01 -2.23 0.59
CA PRO A 287 11.41 -1.95 0.35
C PRO A 287 11.79 -0.53 0.79
N ASN A 288 13.09 -0.28 0.93
CA ASN A 288 13.60 1.08 1.09
C ASN A 288 13.55 1.82 -0.26
N LEU A 289 13.78 3.14 -0.23
CA LEU A 289 13.70 4.01 -1.41
C LEU A 289 14.55 3.56 -2.61
N CYS A 290 15.60 2.79 -2.38
CA CYS A 290 16.44 2.32 -3.46
C CYS A 290 15.98 0.98 -4.06
N ASP A 291 15.31 0.16 -3.26
CA ASP A 291 14.89 -1.19 -3.62
C ASP A 291 13.41 -1.24 -4.06
N ASP A 292 12.65 -0.15 -3.91
CA ASP A 292 11.22 -0.08 -4.22
C ASP A 292 10.90 0.06 -5.70
N GLY A 293 11.89 0.44 -6.51
CA GLY A 293 11.77 0.58 -7.94
C GLY A 293 11.65 2.00 -8.47
N HIS A 294 11.47 3.00 -7.63
CA HIS A 294 11.26 4.37 -8.08
C HIS A 294 12.54 5.18 -8.12
N ASP A 295 13.37 5.17 -7.07
CA ASP A 295 14.62 5.91 -7.12
C ASP A 295 15.61 5.23 -8.06
N GLY A 296 16.23 6.02 -8.94
CA GLY A 296 17.19 5.55 -9.94
C GLY A 296 16.55 4.94 -11.19
N ASP A 297 17.30 4.91 -12.29
CA ASP A 297 16.81 4.39 -13.58
C ASP A 297 17.19 2.93 -13.86
N GLY A 298 17.84 2.26 -12.89
CA GLY A 298 18.29 0.87 -13.01
C GLY A 298 19.53 0.67 -13.88
N SER A 299 20.10 1.73 -14.47
CA SER A 299 21.28 1.62 -15.34
C SER A 299 22.60 1.51 -14.58
N GLY A 300 22.64 2.00 -13.33
CA GLY A 300 23.88 2.13 -12.55
C GLY A 300 24.86 3.18 -13.08
N LEU A 301 24.43 4.04 -14.01
CA LEU A 301 25.26 5.12 -14.54
C LEU A 301 25.47 6.24 -13.50
N PRO A 302 26.61 6.97 -13.56
CA PRO A 302 26.86 8.07 -12.64
C PRO A 302 25.73 9.11 -12.63
N GLY A 303 25.20 9.42 -11.44
CA GLY A 303 24.09 10.36 -11.27
C GLY A 303 22.71 9.82 -11.68
N LYS A 304 22.60 8.52 -11.97
CA LYS A 304 21.37 7.84 -12.38
C LYS A 304 20.89 6.75 -11.41
N GLY A 305 21.71 6.40 -10.42
CA GLY A 305 21.33 5.47 -9.35
C GLY A 305 20.82 6.18 -8.10
N CYS A 306 20.50 5.40 -7.08
CA CYS A 306 20.13 5.88 -5.75
C CYS A 306 21.27 6.65 -5.08
N LYS A 307 20.94 7.43 -4.04
CA LYS A 307 21.95 8.10 -3.22
C LYS A 307 22.90 7.15 -2.46
N THR A 308 22.48 5.90 -2.29
CA THR A 308 23.31 4.81 -1.72
C THR A 308 24.33 4.26 -2.73
N GLY A 309 24.25 4.65 -4.01
CA GLY A 309 25.14 4.22 -5.08
C GLY A 309 24.71 2.98 -5.85
N LEU A 310 23.58 2.37 -5.49
CA LEU A 310 22.98 1.25 -6.22
C LEU A 310 22.22 1.74 -7.47
N PRO A 311 21.97 0.87 -8.47
CA PRO A 311 21.28 1.25 -9.70
C PRO A 311 19.87 1.82 -9.50
N GLY A 312 19.17 1.41 -8.45
CA GLY A 312 17.77 1.75 -8.25
C GLY A 312 16.86 1.06 -9.27
N GLY A 313 15.66 1.58 -9.45
CA GLY A 313 14.74 1.14 -10.50
C GLY A 313 14.35 -0.34 -10.43
N LEU A 314 13.84 -0.85 -11.56
CA LEU A 314 13.49 -2.28 -11.71
C LEU A 314 14.67 -3.24 -11.45
N ALA A 315 15.91 -2.79 -11.66
CA ALA A 315 17.10 -3.60 -11.39
C ALA A 315 17.29 -3.89 -9.89
N SER A 316 16.91 -2.95 -9.02
CA SER A 316 17.01 -3.13 -7.56
C SER A 316 15.81 -3.92 -7.03
N ILE A 317 14.62 -3.74 -7.62
CA ILE A 317 13.45 -4.62 -7.38
C ILE A 317 13.82 -6.09 -7.64
N ASP A 318 14.46 -6.40 -8.78
CA ASP A 318 14.85 -7.77 -9.12
C ASP A 318 15.66 -8.42 -7.99
N VAL A 319 16.66 -7.70 -7.49
CA VAL A 319 17.54 -8.16 -6.41
C VAL A 319 16.77 -8.32 -5.11
N PHE A 320 15.92 -7.35 -4.76
CA PHE A 320 15.09 -7.38 -3.57
C PHE A 320 14.14 -8.59 -3.56
N LEU A 321 13.36 -8.76 -4.62
CA LEU A 321 12.39 -9.85 -4.73
C LEU A 321 13.09 -11.21 -4.79
N LYS A 322 14.21 -11.31 -5.50
CA LYS A 322 15.03 -12.54 -5.59
C LYS A 322 15.64 -12.95 -4.26
N LYS A 323 15.78 -12.03 -3.31
CA LYS A 323 16.12 -12.34 -1.92
C LYS A 323 14.89 -12.79 -1.14
N TYR A 324 13.87 -11.95 -1.04
CA TYR A 324 12.82 -12.15 -0.04
C TYR A 324 11.73 -13.14 -0.45
N ILE A 325 11.37 -13.24 -1.73
CA ILE A 325 10.35 -14.22 -2.16
C ILE A 325 10.81 -15.65 -1.87
N PRO A 326 12.02 -16.10 -2.23
CA PRO A 326 12.46 -17.46 -1.90
C PRO A 326 12.52 -17.74 -0.40
N VAL A 327 12.93 -16.75 0.39
CA VAL A 327 12.97 -16.86 1.86
C VAL A 327 11.58 -17.06 2.44
N ILE A 328 10.59 -16.29 1.98
CA ILE A 328 9.19 -16.45 2.40
C ILE A 328 8.66 -17.82 1.93
N GLN A 329 8.90 -18.18 0.66
CA GLN A 329 8.43 -19.46 0.09
C GLN A 329 9.02 -20.69 0.78
N ALA A 330 10.22 -20.57 1.34
CA ALA A 330 10.87 -21.63 2.12
C ALA A 330 10.33 -21.73 3.57
N SER A 331 9.59 -20.74 4.07
CA SER A 331 9.08 -20.74 5.43
C SER A 331 8.02 -21.84 5.66
N PRO A 332 7.94 -22.42 6.86
CA PRO A 332 6.90 -23.40 7.19
C PRO A 332 5.49 -22.85 7.02
N ALA A 333 5.25 -21.60 7.41
CA ALA A 333 3.96 -20.94 7.28
C ALA A 333 3.50 -20.78 5.82
N TYR A 334 4.42 -20.41 4.91
CA TYR A 334 4.05 -20.28 3.51
C TYR A 334 3.63 -21.63 2.90
N GLN A 335 4.36 -22.69 3.25
CA GLN A 335 4.09 -24.05 2.77
C GLN A 335 2.78 -24.61 3.34
N GLU A 336 2.36 -24.16 4.52
CA GLU A 336 1.13 -24.62 5.16
C GLU A 336 -0.13 -24.00 4.55
N ASP A 337 -0.19 -22.66 4.49
CA ASP A 337 -1.37 -21.88 4.09
C ASP A 337 -1.02 -20.43 3.70
N GLY A 338 0.11 -20.24 2.99
CA GLY A 338 0.64 -18.94 2.61
C GLY A 338 0.16 -18.34 1.30
N LEU A 339 0.18 -17.00 1.25
CA LEU A 339 -0.01 -16.20 0.05
C LEU A 339 0.94 -15.00 0.04
N ILE A 340 1.68 -14.82 -1.05
CA ILE A 340 2.42 -13.59 -1.34
C ILE A 340 1.65 -12.79 -2.39
N ILE A 341 1.52 -11.49 -2.15
CA ILE A 341 0.93 -10.50 -3.04
C ILE A 341 2.04 -9.49 -3.35
N VAL A 342 2.42 -9.39 -4.62
CA VAL A 342 3.37 -8.36 -5.09
C VAL A 342 2.58 -7.35 -5.90
N THR A 343 2.54 -6.12 -5.42
CA THR A 343 1.82 -4.99 -6.04
C THR A 343 2.71 -3.75 -6.04
N THR A 344 2.27 -2.69 -6.70
CA THR A 344 2.86 -1.35 -6.53
C THR A 344 1.81 -0.42 -5.92
N ASP A 345 2.20 0.76 -5.48
CA ASP A 345 1.29 1.79 -4.97
C ASP A 345 0.54 2.52 -6.09
N GLU A 346 1.25 3.00 -7.11
CA GLU A 346 0.65 3.66 -8.26
C GLU A 346 1.46 3.42 -9.54
N GLY A 347 0.86 3.81 -10.67
CA GLY A 347 1.54 3.92 -11.94
C GLY A 347 2.35 5.21 -12.00
N GLY A 348 3.46 5.17 -12.75
CA GLY A 348 4.32 6.34 -12.88
C GLY A 348 3.61 7.53 -13.52
N VAL A 349 4.13 8.73 -13.26
CA VAL A 349 3.59 9.98 -13.81
C VAL A 349 3.52 9.91 -15.35
N ASN A 350 2.30 9.97 -15.88
CA ASN A 350 2.07 10.03 -17.32
C ASN A 350 2.83 11.22 -17.96
N ASN A 351 3.32 11.07 -19.19
CA ASN A 351 4.07 12.10 -19.96
C ASN A 351 3.23 13.35 -20.36
N LEU A 352 2.29 13.77 -19.53
CA LEU A 352 1.56 15.00 -19.72
C LEU A 352 2.52 16.19 -19.50
N PRO A 353 2.54 17.18 -20.40
CA PRO A 353 3.44 18.32 -20.26
C PRO A 353 3.06 19.13 -19.02
N SER A 354 4.06 19.48 -18.20
CA SER A 354 3.85 20.37 -17.06
C SER A 354 3.24 21.70 -17.51
N GLN A 355 2.35 22.23 -16.68
CA GLN A 355 1.68 23.51 -16.92
C GLN A 355 2.23 24.59 -16.00
N VAL A 356 1.97 25.86 -16.31
CA VAL A 356 2.37 27.00 -15.47
C VAL A 356 1.14 27.78 -15.06
N ALA A 357 0.96 27.98 -13.76
CA ALA A 357 -0.05 28.85 -13.17
C ALA A 357 0.62 30.05 -12.48
N ILE A 358 -0.06 31.20 -12.48
CA ILE A 358 0.42 32.41 -11.80
C ILE A 358 -0.65 32.83 -10.79
N SER A 359 -0.24 33.13 -9.57
CA SER A 359 -1.13 33.67 -8.55
C SER A 359 -1.76 34.99 -9.01
N ALA A 360 -2.95 35.32 -8.50
CA ALA A 360 -3.68 36.52 -8.90
C ALA A 360 -2.90 37.84 -8.66
N ASP A 361 -2.02 37.86 -7.67
CA ASP A 361 -1.11 38.97 -7.36
C ASP A 361 0.15 39.01 -8.25
N GLY A 362 0.36 38.01 -9.11
CA GLY A 362 1.54 37.88 -9.96
C GLY A 362 2.82 37.46 -9.24
N LEU A 363 2.79 37.24 -7.92
CA LEU A 363 3.99 37.07 -7.10
C LEU A 363 4.50 35.62 -7.04
N THR A 364 3.69 34.64 -7.43
CA THR A 364 4.05 33.22 -7.38
C THR A 364 3.83 32.56 -8.74
N VAL A 365 4.89 31.94 -9.25
CA VAL A 365 4.84 31.10 -10.46
C VAL A 365 4.85 29.64 -10.02
N THR A 366 3.78 28.92 -10.35
CA THR A 366 3.60 27.52 -9.96
C THR A 366 3.74 26.64 -11.18
N THR A 367 4.66 25.67 -11.12
CA THR A 367 4.71 24.58 -12.09
C THR A 367 3.78 23.47 -11.63
N LEU A 368 2.77 23.19 -12.45
CA LEU A 368 1.78 22.14 -12.23
C LEU A 368 2.24 20.87 -12.94
N MET A 369 2.33 19.77 -12.19
CA MET A 369 2.60 18.44 -12.71
C MET A 369 1.25 17.70 -12.85
N PRO A 370 0.70 17.60 -14.07
CA PRO A 370 -0.59 16.99 -14.29
C PRO A 370 -0.54 15.47 -14.09
N LEU A 371 -1.42 14.97 -13.23
CA LEU A 371 -1.60 13.56 -12.94
C LEU A 371 -2.96 13.13 -13.47
N LYS A 372 -2.95 12.26 -14.48
CA LYS A 372 -4.17 11.82 -15.18
C LYS A 372 -5.04 10.95 -14.26
N GLY A 373 -4.44 9.92 -13.68
CA GLY A 373 -5.11 9.01 -12.75
C GLY A 373 -6.18 8.14 -13.38
N ASP A 374 -5.79 7.21 -14.25
CA ASP A 374 -6.69 6.18 -14.74
C ASP A 374 -7.20 5.33 -13.57
N GLN A 375 -8.51 5.11 -13.54
CA GLN A 375 -9.20 4.44 -12.45
C GLN A 375 -9.59 3.01 -12.83
N CYS A 376 -9.79 2.18 -11.81
CA CYS A 376 -10.28 0.81 -12.01
C CYS A 376 -11.67 0.79 -12.71
N PRO A 377 -11.79 0.14 -13.87
CA PRO A 377 -13.08 -0.11 -14.51
C PRO A 377 -13.96 -1.00 -13.63
N GLY A 378 -15.13 -0.48 -13.22
CA GLY A 378 -16.12 -1.25 -12.46
C GLY A 378 -15.92 -1.27 -10.94
N CYS A 379 -14.88 -0.62 -10.40
CA CYS A 379 -14.67 -0.51 -8.95
C CYS A 379 -15.41 0.66 -8.27
N ASN A 380 -16.19 1.47 -9.02
CA ASN A 380 -16.89 2.65 -8.50
C ASN A 380 -16.01 3.59 -7.65
N GLN A 381 -14.78 3.85 -8.12
CA GLN A 381 -13.80 4.62 -7.36
C GLN A 381 -14.24 6.09 -7.20
N GLN A 382 -14.18 6.59 -5.97
CA GLN A 382 -14.65 7.92 -5.58
C GLN A 382 -13.50 8.75 -5.01
N THR A 383 -13.58 10.08 -5.15
CA THR A 383 -12.56 11.01 -4.64
C THR A 383 -12.46 11.00 -3.11
N GLY A 384 -13.58 10.80 -2.39
CA GLY A 384 -13.63 11.05 -0.95
C GLY A 384 -14.14 12.45 -0.59
N PRO A 385 -14.40 12.72 0.70
CA PRO A 385 -14.99 13.98 1.16
C PRO A 385 -13.97 15.12 1.36
N ASN A 386 -12.67 14.81 1.32
CA ASN A 386 -11.60 15.73 1.75
C ASN A 386 -10.93 16.45 0.57
N VAL A 387 -11.20 16.00 -0.64
CA VAL A 387 -10.52 16.34 -1.89
C VAL A 387 -11.54 16.38 -3.03
N MET A 388 -11.24 17.09 -4.10
CA MET A 388 -12.10 17.22 -5.30
C MET A 388 -11.30 16.89 -6.57
N ARG A 389 -11.97 16.70 -7.71
CA ARG A 389 -11.30 16.56 -9.01
C ARG A 389 -12.02 17.37 -10.10
N PRO A 390 -11.28 18.05 -11.00
CA PRO A 390 -9.84 18.26 -10.96
C PRO A 390 -9.45 19.27 -9.87
N GLU A 391 -8.28 19.10 -9.28
CA GLU A 391 -7.70 20.06 -8.33
C GLU A 391 -6.18 20.02 -8.32
N ALA A 392 -5.53 20.95 -7.60
CA ALA A 392 -4.09 21.00 -7.50
C ALA A 392 -3.62 21.37 -6.10
N HIS A 393 -2.57 20.68 -5.64
CA HIS A 393 -2.01 20.84 -4.30
C HIS A 393 -0.53 21.19 -4.35
N THR A 394 -0.17 22.21 -3.60
CA THR A 394 1.20 22.74 -3.59
C THR A 394 2.08 21.87 -2.71
N MET A 395 3.02 21.14 -3.32
CA MET A 395 4.02 20.35 -2.60
C MET A 395 5.07 21.21 -1.94
N THR A 396 5.46 22.33 -2.56
CA THR A 396 6.46 23.23 -1.98
C THR A 396 6.38 24.61 -2.62
N ARG A 397 6.71 25.63 -1.84
CA ARG A 397 6.82 27.02 -2.28
C ARG A 397 8.11 27.61 -1.72
N LEU A 398 8.96 28.11 -2.59
CA LEU A 398 10.23 28.72 -2.23
C LEU A 398 10.33 30.15 -2.77
N PRO A 399 11.08 31.03 -2.09
CA PRO A 399 11.54 32.29 -2.67
C PRO A 399 12.24 32.05 -4.02
N ILE A 400 12.07 32.97 -4.97
CA ILE A 400 12.58 32.78 -6.35
C ILE A 400 14.10 32.68 -6.44
N ASN A 401 14.83 33.26 -5.48
CA ASN A 401 16.28 33.10 -5.37
C ASN A 401 16.72 31.67 -4.97
N GLN A 402 15.78 30.83 -4.53
CA GLN A 402 15.99 29.41 -4.23
C GLN A 402 15.42 28.48 -5.31
N ALA A 403 14.96 29.02 -6.45
CA ALA A 403 14.34 28.23 -7.52
C ALA A 403 15.21 27.07 -8.04
N ALA A 404 16.54 27.20 -7.96
CA ALA A 404 17.48 26.14 -8.35
C ALA A 404 17.31 24.86 -7.53
N ALA A 405 16.81 24.94 -6.28
CA ALA A 405 16.50 23.76 -5.46
C ALA A 405 15.38 22.89 -6.06
N LEU A 406 14.55 23.47 -6.94
CA LEU A 406 13.48 22.79 -7.68
C LEU A 406 13.88 22.49 -9.13
N GLY A 407 15.16 22.62 -9.47
CA GLY A 407 15.65 22.51 -10.86
C GLY A 407 15.19 23.65 -11.78
N MET A 408 14.66 24.75 -11.22
CA MET A 408 14.13 25.87 -11.99
C MET A 408 15.17 27.00 -12.16
N ASN A 409 15.15 27.66 -13.31
CA ASN A 409 16.02 28.81 -13.58
C ASN A 409 15.33 30.13 -13.20
N ALA A 410 15.78 30.75 -12.10
CA ALA A 410 15.23 32.00 -11.60
C ALA A 410 15.29 33.14 -12.64
N ALA A 411 16.39 33.28 -13.38
CA ALA A 411 16.55 34.34 -14.38
C ALA A 411 15.58 34.17 -15.56
N SER A 412 15.40 32.94 -16.04
CA SER A 412 14.42 32.62 -17.09
C SER A 412 12.99 32.91 -16.63
N ILE A 413 12.66 32.59 -15.37
CA ILE A 413 11.35 32.87 -14.78
C ILE A 413 11.15 34.38 -14.66
N GLN A 414 12.09 35.12 -14.09
CA GLN A 414 11.99 36.58 -13.91
C GLN A 414 11.95 37.34 -15.24
N ALA A 415 12.64 36.85 -16.28
CA ALA A 415 12.55 37.42 -17.62
C ALA A 415 11.14 37.31 -18.21
N ARG A 416 10.42 36.23 -17.91
CA ARG A 416 9.05 35.99 -18.38
C ARG A 416 7.99 36.61 -17.44
N TYR A 417 8.25 36.61 -16.14
CA TYR A 417 7.35 37.05 -15.08
C TYR A 417 8.09 37.99 -14.12
N PRO A 418 8.26 39.28 -14.46
CA PRO A 418 9.11 40.20 -13.71
C PRO A 418 8.68 40.47 -12.26
N ALA A 419 7.39 40.28 -11.96
CA ALA A 419 6.83 40.47 -10.62
C ALA A 419 7.00 39.24 -9.70
N ALA A 420 7.45 38.10 -10.24
CA ALA A 420 7.54 36.86 -9.48
C ALA A 420 8.58 36.97 -8.35
N GLN A 421 8.13 36.70 -7.14
CA GLN A 421 8.95 36.65 -5.93
C GLN A 421 9.11 35.22 -5.41
N ASN A 422 8.21 34.31 -5.80
CA ASN A 422 8.18 32.93 -5.36
C ASN A 422 8.00 31.98 -6.54
N VAL A 423 8.51 30.77 -6.36
CA VAL A 423 8.23 29.63 -7.24
C VAL A 423 7.60 28.50 -6.43
N ALA A 424 6.74 27.72 -7.05
CA ALA A 424 6.09 26.58 -6.42
C ALA A 424 6.04 25.36 -7.34
N LEU A 425 6.05 24.18 -6.75
CA LEU A 425 5.70 22.93 -7.40
C LEU A 425 4.35 22.47 -6.83
N ALA A 426 3.46 22.05 -7.72
CA ALA A 426 2.17 21.51 -7.34
C ALA A 426 1.82 20.32 -8.21
N LEU A 427 1.18 19.32 -7.60
CA LEU A 427 0.58 18.19 -8.29
C LEU A 427 -0.84 18.59 -8.70
N SER A 428 -1.22 18.26 -9.93
CA SER A 428 -2.52 18.63 -10.50
C SER A 428 -3.29 17.37 -10.85
N TYR A 429 -4.18 16.95 -9.96
CA TYR A 429 -4.98 15.73 -10.09
C TYR A 429 -6.17 15.95 -11.01
N ILE A 430 -6.23 15.16 -12.07
CA ILE A 430 -7.31 15.23 -13.06
C ILE A 430 -8.36 14.16 -12.74
N GLY A 431 -7.91 12.93 -12.51
CA GLY A 431 -8.73 11.77 -12.19
C GLY A 431 -8.65 11.36 -10.71
N VAL A 432 -9.45 10.35 -10.38
CA VAL A 432 -9.51 9.76 -9.04
C VAL A 432 -8.66 8.50 -8.90
N GLY A 433 -8.02 8.05 -9.99
CA GLY A 433 -7.22 6.83 -10.06
C GLY A 433 -5.72 7.06 -9.86
N GLY A 434 -5.00 5.96 -9.75
CA GLY A 434 -3.54 5.89 -9.67
C GLY A 434 -2.90 5.17 -10.84
N ASP A 435 -3.57 5.12 -11.98
CA ASP A 435 -3.13 4.38 -13.18
C ASP A 435 -3.05 2.85 -12.97
N GLN A 436 -2.79 2.13 -14.07
CA GLN A 436 -2.78 0.67 -14.10
C GLN A 436 -1.41 0.12 -13.68
N ILE A 437 -1.38 -0.63 -12.59
CA ILE A 437 -0.15 -1.13 -11.96
C ILE A 437 0.07 -2.64 -12.11
N GLY A 438 -1.02 -3.40 -12.20
CA GLY A 438 -0.96 -4.86 -12.16
C GLY A 438 -0.61 -5.40 -10.77
N THR A 439 -0.81 -6.70 -10.54
CA THR A 439 -0.46 -7.36 -9.26
C THR A 439 -0.24 -8.84 -9.49
N LEU A 440 0.74 -9.44 -8.80
CA LEU A 440 1.03 -10.88 -8.86
C LEU A 440 0.70 -11.55 -7.54
N LEU A 441 -0.12 -12.60 -7.61
CA LEU A 441 -0.40 -13.50 -6.50
C LEU A 441 0.47 -14.75 -6.63
N LEU A 442 1.05 -15.21 -5.52
CA LEU A 442 1.87 -16.43 -5.44
C LEU A 442 1.46 -17.24 -4.21
N SER A 443 1.06 -18.49 -4.42
CA SER A 443 0.67 -19.38 -3.34
C SER A 443 0.75 -20.84 -3.82
N PRO A 444 1.04 -21.82 -2.95
CA PRO A 444 0.85 -23.23 -3.27
C PRO A 444 -0.61 -23.58 -3.58
N PHE A 445 -1.55 -22.73 -3.18
CA PHE A 445 -3.00 -22.92 -3.26
C PHE A 445 -3.67 -22.09 -4.35
N ILE A 446 -2.91 -21.48 -5.27
CA ILE A 446 -3.47 -20.80 -6.44
C ILE A 446 -2.99 -21.47 -7.72
N LYS A 447 -3.79 -21.33 -8.78
CA LYS A 447 -3.43 -21.86 -10.09
C LYS A 447 -2.37 -20.98 -10.75
N GLY A 448 -1.19 -21.54 -10.99
CA GLY A 448 -0.11 -20.86 -11.70
C GLY A 448 -0.41 -20.61 -13.19
N GLY A 449 0.14 -19.52 -13.73
CA GLY A 449 0.06 -19.13 -15.14
C GLY A 449 -1.28 -18.53 -15.54
N LYS A 450 -2.09 -18.09 -14.56
CA LYS A 450 -3.39 -17.46 -14.81
C LYS A 450 -3.22 -15.95 -14.98
N VAL A 451 -3.97 -15.38 -15.93
CA VAL A 451 -4.19 -13.92 -16.03
C VAL A 451 -5.64 -13.62 -15.72
N ASP A 452 -5.88 -12.73 -14.76
CA ASP A 452 -7.19 -12.20 -14.41
C ASP A 452 -7.30 -10.76 -14.92
N ASN A 453 -8.35 -10.48 -15.70
CA ASN A 453 -8.61 -9.16 -16.29
C ASN A 453 -9.77 -8.44 -15.58
N THR A 454 -10.21 -8.94 -14.42
CA THR A 454 -11.16 -8.23 -13.57
C THR A 454 -10.53 -6.93 -13.06
N GLY A 455 -11.32 -5.87 -12.97
CA GLY A 455 -10.89 -4.60 -12.42
C GLY A 455 -10.73 -4.69 -10.89
N TYR A 456 -9.54 -4.35 -10.39
CA TYR A 456 -9.23 -4.27 -8.97
C TYR A 456 -8.53 -2.95 -8.64
N ASN A 457 -8.63 -2.53 -7.38
CA ASN A 457 -7.86 -1.42 -6.81
C ASN A 457 -7.48 -1.72 -5.35
N HIS A 458 -6.82 -0.80 -4.66
CA HIS A 458 -6.43 -0.99 -3.26
C HIS A 458 -7.58 -1.28 -2.29
N TYR A 459 -8.77 -0.72 -2.54
CA TYR A 459 -9.96 -1.07 -1.74
C TYR A 459 -10.38 -2.53 -1.98
N SER A 460 -10.20 -3.05 -3.20
CA SER A 460 -10.44 -4.47 -3.51
C SER A 460 -9.46 -5.38 -2.76
N LEU A 461 -8.18 -4.99 -2.64
CA LEU A 461 -7.21 -5.71 -1.82
C LEU A 461 -7.65 -5.74 -0.36
N LEU A 462 -7.99 -4.59 0.22
CA LEU A 462 -8.45 -4.51 1.61
C LEU A 462 -9.68 -5.38 1.87
N HIS A 463 -10.70 -5.25 1.02
CA HIS A 463 -11.91 -6.07 1.07
C HIS A 463 -11.58 -7.56 1.08
N SER A 464 -10.62 -7.97 0.25
CA SER A 464 -10.20 -9.37 0.15
C SER A 464 -9.46 -9.86 1.38
N LEU A 465 -8.64 -8.99 1.99
CA LEU A 465 -7.96 -9.32 3.24
C LEU A 465 -8.99 -9.48 4.38
N GLU A 466 -9.95 -8.55 4.48
CA GLU A 466 -11.04 -8.62 5.46
C GLU A 466 -11.84 -9.92 5.30
N ASP A 467 -12.22 -10.28 4.07
CA ASP A 467 -12.88 -11.56 3.76
C ASP A 467 -12.03 -12.77 4.16
N ASN A 468 -10.75 -12.77 3.76
CA ASN A 468 -9.87 -13.92 3.96
C ASN A 468 -9.67 -14.25 5.44
N PHE A 469 -9.52 -13.22 6.28
CA PHE A 469 -9.34 -13.38 7.71
C PHE A 469 -10.66 -13.49 8.49
N GLY A 470 -11.80 -13.54 7.80
CA GLY A 470 -13.12 -13.72 8.42
C GLY A 470 -13.56 -12.50 9.23
N ILE A 471 -13.12 -11.30 8.85
CA ILE A 471 -13.49 -10.05 9.51
C ILE A 471 -14.93 -9.70 9.12
N GLY A 472 -15.81 -9.56 10.11
CA GLY A 472 -17.26 -9.38 9.90
C GLY A 472 -17.71 -7.97 9.46
N SER A 473 -16.77 -7.09 9.10
CA SER A 473 -17.08 -5.71 8.69
C SER A 473 -15.96 -5.14 7.83
N TYR A 474 -16.32 -4.41 6.77
CA TYR A 474 -15.34 -3.72 5.92
C TYR A 474 -15.05 -2.29 6.38
N LEU A 475 -13.80 -1.83 6.22
CA LEU A 475 -13.37 -0.46 6.50
C LEU A 475 -13.57 0.48 5.30
N GLY A 476 -13.94 1.73 5.58
CA GLY A 476 -13.97 2.82 4.58
C GLY A 476 -14.64 2.44 3.26
N TYR A 477 -13.92 2.63 2.15
CA TYR A 477 -14.37 2.26 0.81
C TYR A 477 -14.18 0.79 0.44
N ALA A 478 -13.54 -0.04 1.28
CA ALA A 478 -13.56 -1.49 1.09
C ALA A 478 -14.98 -2.08 1.25
N ASP A 479 -15.91 -1.33 1.85
CA ASP A 479 -17.33 -1.68 1.97
C ASP A 479 -18.16 -1.46 0.70
N ASP A 480 -17.55 -1.01 -0.41
CA ASP A 480 -18.29 -0.79 -1.65
C ASP A 480 -18.66 -2.14 -2.31
N PRO A 481 -19.95 -2.44 -2.54
CA PRO A 481 -20.41 -3.72 -3.07
C PRO A 481 -20.04 -3.95 -4.54
N SER A 482 -19.58 -2.92 -5.25
CA SER A 482 -19.07 -3.06 -6.62
C SER A 482 -17.71 -3.73 -6.68
N LEU A 483 -16.92 -3.65 -5.59
CA LEU A 483 -15.60 -4.25 -5.50
C LEU A 483 -15.67 -5.77 -5.71
N LYS A 484 -14.55 -6.32 -6.15
CA LYS A 484 -14.40 -7.75 -6.40
C LYS A 484 -13.24 -8.23 -5.54
N PRO A 485 -13.41 -9.31 -4.76
CA PRO A 485 -12.30 -9.86 -4.01
C PRO A 485 -11.25 -10.39 -4.98
N ILE A 486 -9.97 -10.11 -4.73
CA ILE A 486 -8.84 -10.65 -5.50
C ILE A 486 -8.64 -12.15 -5.21
N PHE A 487 -9.12 -12.63 -4.06
CA PHE A 487 -9.14 -14.03 -3.67
C PHE A 487 -10.49 -14.67 -4.03
N THR A 488 -10.66 -15.04 -5.30
CA THR A 488 -11.86 -15.77 -5.73
C THR A 488 -11.62 -17.28 -5.75
N SER A 489 -12.70 -18.08 -5.67
CA SER A 489 -12.67 -19.51 -6.00
C SER A 489 -12.19 -19.81 -7.43
N ALA A 490 -12.14 -18.80 -8.30
CA ALA A 490 -11.54 -18.93 -9.62
C ALA A 490 -10.00 -18.80 -9.59
N ASN A 491 -9.42 -18.19 -8.55
CA ASN A 491 -7.98 -17.96 -8.37
C ASN A 491 -7.35 -18.97 -7.39
N ILE A 492 -8.12 -19.44 -6.40
CA ILE A 492 -7.71 -20.47 -5.42
C ILE A 492 -7.96 -21.87 -6.01
N ASP A 493 -6.90 -22.67 -6.09
CA ASP A 493 -6.97 -24.08 -6.44
C ASP A 493 -7.48 -24.85 -5.22
N GLY A 494 -8.67 -25.46 -5.33
CA GLY A 494 -9.38 -26.10 -4.21
C GLY A 494 -8.78 -27.45 -3.76
N ARG A 495 -7.47 -27.63 -3.91
CA ARG A 495 -6.73 -28.86 -3.60
C ARG A 495 -6.53 -29.11 -2.11
#